data_AF-A0A1R4A4C7-F1
#
_entry.id   AF-A0A1R4A4C7-F1
#
_cell.length_a   1.000
_cell.length_b   1.000
_cell.length_c   1.000
_cell.angle_alpha   90.00
_cell.angle_beta   90.00
_cell.angle_gamma   90.00
#
_symmetry.space_group_name_H-M   'P 1'
#
loop_
_entity.id
_entity.type
_entity.pdbx_description
1 polymer ?
#
loop_
_entity_poly.entity_id
_entity_poly.type
_entity_poly.pdbx_seq_one_letter_code
_entity_poly.pdbx_strand_id
1 'polypeptide(L)'
;MLSHLETDRRCKPDGEHLEHLVKPRFTDAEFELIQAEAARRHGGRLAPLVHEATLIGIEVIQKRRRELLAKLANGEEPAADQQNELENLLAEMAERQFAGNSIDQSETA
;
A
#
# COMPACT_ATOMS: atom_id res chain seq x y z
N MET A 1 37.02 5.16 -3.55
CA MET A 1 36.33 5.70 -4.73
C MET A 1 35.13 4.82 -5.04
N LEU A 2 33.95 5.19 -4.55
CA LEU A 2 32.65 4.65 -4.96
C LEU A 2 31.63 5.79 -4.86
N SER A 3 31.89 6.89 -5.58
CA SER A 3 30.84 7.83 -5.98
C SER A 3 30.12 7.22 -7.17
N HIS A 4 28.81 7.43 -7.30
CA HIS A 4 27.95 7.05 -8.45
C HIS A 4 27.13 5.75 -8.34
N LEU A 5 26.64 5.37 -7.16
CA LEU A 5 25.28 4.82 -7.14
C LEU A 5 24.33 6.02 -7.15
N GLU A 6 23.97 6.43 -8.36
CA GLU A 6 22.91 7.38 -8.62
C GLU A 6 21.70 6.96 -7.78
N THR A 7 21.38 7.79 -6.80
CA THR A 7 20.23 7.62 -5.92
C THR A 7 19.01 7.35 -6.79
N ASP A 8 18.40 6.18 -6.62
CA ASP A 8 17.23 5.78 -7.40
C ASP A 8 16.19 6.90 -7.37
N ARG A 9 16.03 7.58 -8.51
CA ARG A 9 15.17 8.76 -8.64
C ARG A 9 13.68 8.44 -8.52
N ARG A 10 13.31 7.16 -8.44
CA ARG A 10 11.93 6.71 -8.24
C ARG A 10 11.51 6.81 -6.78
N CYS A 11 12.47 6.82 -5.86
CA CYS A 11 12.22 6.94 -4.44
C CYS A 11 12.58 8.34 -3.98
N LYS A 12 11.68 8.96 -3.22
CA LYS A 12 12.03 10.16 -2.47
C LYS A 12 12.99 9.77 -1.33
N PRO A 13 13.94 10.66 -0.96
CA PRO A 13 14.72 10.55 0.27
C PRO A 13 13.86 10.15 1.47
N ASP A 14 14.39 9.31 2.34
CA ASP A 14 13.74 8.91 3.59
C ASP A 14 13.37 10.15 4.42
N GLY A 15 12.10 10.22 4.84
CA GLY A 15 11.52 11.34 5.59
C GLY A 15 10.76 12.38 4.75
N GLU A 16 11.03 12.53 3.44
CA GLU A 16 10.36 13.55 2.61
C GLU A 16 8.86 13.25 2.38
N HIS A 17 8.45 11.98 2.52
CA HIS A 17 7.05 11.56 2.45
C HIS A 17 6.19 12.02 3.65
N LEU A 18 6.82 12.45 4.76
CA LEU A 18 6.14 12.98 5.94
C LEU A 18 5.81 14.47 5.80
N GLU A 19 6.62 15.21 5.04
CA GLU A 19 6.47 16.66 4.83
C GLU A 19 5.81 17.01 3.49
N HIS A 20 5.86 16.10 2.52
CA HIS A 20 5.29 16.30 1.19
C HIS A 20 4.28 15.20 0.87
N LEU A 21 3.02 15.61 0.73
CA LEU A 21 1.95 14.75 0.25
C LEU A 21 2.39 14.05 -1.06
N VAL A 22 2.43 12.72 -1.04
CA VAL A 22 2.65 11.92 -2.24
C VAL A 22 1.52 12.21 -3.21
N LYS A 23 1.84 12.89 -4.31
CA LYS A 23 0.88 13.14 -5.38
C LYS A 23 0.77 11.88 -6.24
N PRO A 24 -0.38 11.17 -6.24
CA PRO A 24 -0.55 10.04 -7.13
C PRO A 24 -0.40 10.50 -8.58
N ARG A 25 0.36 9.75 -9.37
CA ARG A 25 0.48 9.97 -10.81
C ARG A 25 -0.47 9.02 -11.49
N PHE A 26 -1.49 9.57 -12.15
CA PHE A 26 -2.39 8.82 -13.01
C PHE A 26 -1.91 8.94 -14.45
N THR A 27 -2.13 7.90 -15.24
CA THR A 27 -2.10 8.00 -16.70
C THR A 27 -3.23 8.90 -17.18
N ASP A 28 -3.12 9.45 -18.38
CA ASP A 28 -4.16 10.31 -18.96
C ASP A 28 -5.51 9.55 -19.03
N ALA A 29 -5.48 8.27 -19.40
CA ALA A 29 -6.67 7.42 -19.47
C ALA A 29 -7.34 7.25 -18.09
N GLU A 30 -6.56 6.98 -17.04
CA GLU A 30 -7.07 6.89 -15.67
C GLU A 30 -7.63 8.23 -15.20
N PHE A 31 -6.96 9.33 -15.53
CA PHE A 31 -7.39 10.66 -15.13
C PHE A 31 -8.70 11.07 -15.78
N GLU A 32 -8.93 10.73 -17.05
CA GLU A 32 -10.21 10.92 -17.74
C GLU A 32 -11.35 10.15 -17.07
N LEU A 33 -11.11 8.90 -16.65
CA LEU A 33 -12.11 8.12 -15.92
C LEU A 33 -12.46 8.77 -14.58
N ILE A 34 -11.45 9.23 -13.83
CA ILE A 34 -11.65 9.90 -12.54
C ILE A 34 -12.41 11.23 -12.74
N GLN A 35 -12.08 12.00 -13.78
CA GLN A 35 -12.78 13.25 -14.10
C GLN A 35 -14.24 13.01 -14.48
N ALA A 36 -14.52 12.01 -15.32
CA ALA A 36 -15.88 11.66 -15.71
C ALA A 36 -16.71 11.25 -14.48
N GLU A 37 -16.14 10.47 -13.58
CA GLU A 37 -16.83 10.05 -12.36
C GLU A 37 -17.02 11.22 -11.38
N ALA A 38 -16.05 12.14 -11.28
CA ALA A 38 -16.16 13.35 -10.47
C ALA A 38 -17.23 14.29 -11.01
N ALA A 39 -17.33 14.42 -12.33
CA ALA A 39 -18.39 15.16 -13.00
C ALA A 39 -19.76 14.60 -12.62
N ARG A 40 -19.91 13.28 -12.67
CA ARG A 40 -21.16 12.58 -12.38
C ARG A 40 -21.61 12.66 -10.92
N ARG A 41 -20.68 12.52 -9.96
CA ARG A 41 -21.02 12.44 -8.52
C ARG A 41 -20.88 13.77 -7.77
N HIS A 42 -19.92 14.60 -8.13
CA HIS A 42 -19.47 15.75 -7.35
C HIS A 42 -19.43 17.07 -8.14
N GLY A 43 -20.04 17.10 -9.33
CA GLY A 43 -20.06 18.28 -10.20
C GLY A 43 -18.68 18.67 -10.74
N GLY A 44 -17.78 17.70 -10.91
CA GLY A 44 -16.45 17.89 -11.49
C GLY A 44 -15.35 18.11 -10.44
N ARG A 45 -15.69 18.15 -9.15
CA ARG A 45 -14.71 18.32 -8.09
C ARG A 45 -14.02 16.99 -7.76
N LEU A 46 -12.72 16.92 -8.02
CA LEU A 46 -11.91 15.72 -7.78
C LEU A 46 -11.69 15.41 -6.29
N ALA A 47 -11.41 16.43 -5.47
CA ALA A 47 -11.07 16.21 -4.06
C ALA A 47 -12.17 15.48 -3.25
N PRO A 48 -13.47 15.85 -3.37
CA PRO A 48 -14.55 15.09 -2.75
C PRO A 48 -14.66 13.64 -3.22
N LEU A 49 -14.47 13.40 -4.52
CA LEU A 49 -14.48 12.03 -5.07
C LEU A 49 -13.35 11.19 -4.48
N VAL A 50 -12.13 11.73 -4.46
CA VAL A 50 -10.96 11.03 -3.93
C VAL A 50 -11.14 10.73 -2.44
N HIS A 51 -11.67 11.69 -1.67
CA HIS A 51 -11.96 11.48 -0.25
C HIS A 51 -12.99 10.37 -0.03
N GLU A 52 -14.12 10.42 -0.74
CA GLU A 52 -15.16 9.38 -0.67
C GLU A 52 -14.61 8.00 -1.06
N ALA A 53 -13.91 7.91 -2.19
CA ALA A 53 -13.33 6.68 -2.68
C ALA A 53 -12.31 6.09 -1.68
N THR A 54 -11.54 6.94 -1.00
CA THR A 54 -10.57 6.52 0.01
C THR A 54 -11.28 5.92 1.23
N LEU A 55 -12.34 6.57 1.73
CA LEU A 55 -13.11 6.07 2.87
C LEU A 55 -13.77 4.71 2.54
N ILE A 56 -14.42 4.61 1.38
CA ILE A 56 -15.02 3.36 0.92
C ILE A 56 -13.95 2.27 0.76
N GLY A 57 -12.79 2.61 0.20
CA GLY A 57 -11.66 1.70 0.05
C GLY A 57 -11.19 1.13 1.40
N ILE A 58 -11.04 1.98 2.42
CA ILE A 58 -10.66 1.55 3.77
C ILE A 58 -11.70 0.59 4.35
N GLU A 59 -12.99 0.89 4.23
CA GLU A 59 -14.06 0.03 4.72
C GLU A 59 -14.06 -1.35 4.02
N VAL A 60 -13.87 -1.36 2.71
CA VAL A 60 -13.77 -2.60 1.92
C VAL A 60 -12.57 -3.44 2.35
N ILE A 61 -11.40 -2.81 2.55
CA ILE A 61 -10.19 -3.49 3.04
C ILE A 61 -10.44 -4.09 4.43
N GLN A 62 -11.02 -3.32 5.35
CA GLN A 62 -11.35 -3.81 6.70
C GLN A 62 -12.34 -4.97 6.67
N LYS A 63 -13.35 -4.90 5.80
CA LYS A 63 -14.32 -5.99 5.62
C LYS A 63 -13.64 -7.25 5.10
N ARG A 64 -12.85 -7.16 4.02
CA ARG A 64 -12.09 -8.28 3.46
C ARG A 64 -11.18 -8.92 4.49
N ARG A 65 -10.48 -8.12 5.29
CA ARG A 65 -9.61 -8.62 6.37
C ARG A 65 -10.40 -9.39 7.43
N ARG A 66 -11.56 -8.88 7.86
CA ARG A 66 -12.42 -9.59 8.84
C ARG A 66 -12.93 -10.92 8.28
N GLU A 67 -13.34 -10.94 7.02
CA GLU A 67 -13.80 -12.16 6.35
C GLU A 67 -12.67 -13.19 6.25
N LEU A 68 -11.46 -12.76 5.88
CA LEU A 68 -10.29 -13.63 5.84
C LEU A 68 -9.96 -14.21 7.22
N LEU A 69 -9.95 -13.38 8.27
CA LEU A 69 -9.70 -13.86 9.63
C LEU A 69 -10.76 -14.85 10.12
N ALA A 70 -12.02 -14.65 9.77
CA ALA A 70 -13.09 -15.57 10.11
C ALA A 70 -12.90 -16.93 9.42
N LYS A 71 -12.55 -16.95 8.13
CA LYS A 71 -12.24 -18.18 7.39
C LYS A 71 -11.08 -18.94 8.03
N LEU A 72 -9.97 -18.24 8.30
CA LEU A 72 -8.79 -18.84 8.93
C LEU A 72 -9.10 -19.41 10.32
N ALA A 73 -9.89 -18.70 11.13
CA ALA A 73 -10.32 -19.18 12.45
C ALA A 73 -11.18 -20.46 12.37
N ASN A 74 -11.94 -20.62 11.29
CA ASN A 74 -12.77 -21.80 11.03
C ASN A 74 -12.01 -22.93 10.32
N GLY A 75 -10.73 -22.73 9.98
CA GLY A 75 -9.94 -23.70 9.21
C GLY A 75 -10.34 -23.81 7.73
N GLU A 76 -11.04 -22.80 7.21
CA GLU A 76 -11.43 -22.72 5.80
C GLU A 76 -10.28 -22.18 4.95
N GLU A 77 -10.12 -22.73 3.76
CA GLU A 77 -9.13 -22.26 2.80
C GLU A 77 -9.54 -20.88 2.24
N PRO A 78 -8.64 -19.88 2.26
CA PRO A 78 -8.92 -18.59 1.65
C PRO A 78 -9.04 -18.71 0.13
N ALA A 79 -9.74 -17.75 -0.49
CA ALA A 79 -9.81 -17.71 -1.96
C ALA A 79 -8.41 -17.40 -2.54
N ALA A 80 -8.16 -17.80 -3.79
CA ALA A 80 -6.83 -17.70 -4.40
C ALA A 80 -6.26 -16.26 -4.44
N ASP A 81 -7.12 -15.25 -4.60
CA ASP A 81 -6.75 -13.83 -4.53
C ASP A 81 -6.37 -13.40 -3.09
N GLN A 82 -7.09 -13.90 -2.09
CA GLN A 82 -6.84 -13.67 -0.67
C GLN A 82 -5.57 -14.39 -0.18
N GLN A 83 -5.26 -15.54 -0.77
CA GLN A 83 -4.08 -16.34 -0.44
C GLN A 83 -2.78 -15.63 -0.84
N ASN A 84 -2.72 -15.07 -2.04
CA ASN A 84 -1.57 -14.26 -2.49
C ASN A 84 -1.36 -13.03 -1.60
N GLU A 85 -2.45 -12.35 -1.19
CA GLU A 85 -2.38 -11.21 -0.28
C GLU A 85 -1.85 -11.62 1.10
N LEU A 86 -2.30 -12.77 1.61
CA LEU A 86 -1.83 -13.33 2.88
C LEU A 86 -0.36 -13.74 2.81
N GLU A 87 0.08 -14.40 1.74
CA GLU A 87 1.48 -14.81 1.55
C GLU A 87 2.41 -13.60 1.50
N ASN A 88 2.04 -12.53 0.78
CA ASN A 88 2.82 -11.30 0.73
C ASN A 88 2.94 -10.64 2.11
N LEU A 89 1.85 -10.60 2.88
CA LEU A 89 1.88 -10.05 4.25
C LEU A 89 2.74 -10.89 5.19
N LEU A 90 2.69 -12.21 5.09
CA LEU A 90 3.54 -13.11 5.88
C LEU A 90 5.01 -12.97 5.49
N ALA A 91 5.31 -12.84 4.20
CA ALA A 91 6.66 -12.58 3.71
C ALA A 91 7.20 -11.24 4.25
N GLU A 92 6.42 -10.16 4.18
CA GLU A 92 6.81 -8.85 4.70
C GLU A 92 7.03 -8.88 6.23
N MET A 93 6.19 -9.61 6.98
CA MET A 93 6.39 -9.81 8.42
C MET A 93 7.68 -10.59 8.73
N ALA A 94 7.96 -11.64 7.96
CA ALA A 94 9.19 -12.42 8.11
C ALA A 94 10.42 -11.56 7.80
N GLU A 95 10.42 -10.83 6.69
CA GLU A 95 11.51 -9.92 6.30
C GLU A 95 11.81 -8.88 7.39
N ARG A 96 10.77 -8.28 7.99
CA ARG A 96 10.94 -7.33 9.11
C ARG A 96 11.54 -7.98 10.35
N GLN A 97 11.19 -9.23 10.66
CA GLN A 97 11.80 -9.97 11.76
C GLN A 97 13.26 -10.32 11.49
N PHE A 98 13.61 -10.71 10.25
CA PHE A 98 14.99 -10.99 9.87
C PHE A 98 15.85 -9.73 9.83
N ALA A 99 15.30 -8.60 9.36
CA ALA A 99 16.00 -7.31 9.36
C ALA A 99 16.28 -6.81 10.78
N GLY A 100 15.31 -6.93 11.70
CA GLY A 100 15.47 -6.57 13.12
C GLY A 100 16.52 -7.41 13.87
N ASN A 101 16.69 -8.68 13.50
CA ASN A 101 17.67 -9.58 14.13
C ASN A 101 19.11 -9.42 13.61
N SER A 102 19.33 -8.64 12.54
CA SER A 102 20.66 -8.44 11.97
C SER A 102 21.52 -7.40 12.70
N ILE A 103 20.91 -6.56 13.52
CA ILE A 103 21.62 -5.51 14.29
C ILE A 103 22.27 -6.09 15.55
N ASP A 104 21.65 -7.08 16.20
CA ASP A 104 22.14 -7.65 17.47
C ASP A 104 23.33 -8.64 17.32
N GLN A 105 23.66 -9.09 16.12
CA GLN A 105 24.81 -10.00 15.90
C GLN A 105 26.16 -9.29 15.74
N SER A 106 26.20 -7.96 15.73
CA SER A 106 27.46 -7.20 15.54
C SER A 106 28.14 -6.75 16.84
N GLU A 107 27.52 -6.94 18.00
CA GLU A 107 28.09 -6.52 19.31
C GLU A 107 28.71 -7.68 20.12
N THR A 108 28.68 -8.91 19.63
CA THR A 108 29.36 -10.05 20.26
C THR A 108 30.30 -10.75 19.29
N ALA A 109 31.46 -10.13 19.01
CA ALA A 109 32.64 -10.79 18.46
C ALA A 109 33.92 -10.10 18.96
#